data_AF-A0A0D2RJN7-F1
#
_entry.id   AF-A0A0D2RJN7-F1
#
_cell.length_a   1.000
_cell.length_b   1.000
_cell.length_c   1.000
_cell.angle_alpha   90.00
_cell.angle_beta   90.00
_cell.angle_gamma   90.00
#
_symmetry.space_group_name_H-M   'P 1'
#
loop_
_entity.id
_entity.type
_entity.pdbx_description
1 polymer ?
#
loop_
_entity_poly.entity_id
_entity_poly.type
_entity_poly.pdbx_seq_one_letter_code
_entity_poly.pdbx_strand_id
1 'polypeptide(L)'
;MAEAEAAISKQEEGGQRDNHPMTKGRKEKRKEIKKMKRKQLRKEAAEKEREAEEAWLNDPEEQKRIAREEEEERKRRELALREFEERERAWIEAMDIKRKAQEDEEEVEKRRDDSEDANGEQRQQEDRGDDWEYVEDGPAEIIWQGNEIIVRKKKVRAPKGEAIQKCKEEDADRPTSNPLPPQSEAFSDYLNTSSAQEVLESVAKEVPNFGTEQDKAHCPFHLKTGACRFGQRCSRVHFYPDKSCTLLMRNMYNGPGLALEQDEGLE
;
A
#
# COMPACT_ATOMS: atom_id res chain seq x y z
N MET A 1 -17.23 87.04 35.42
CA MET A 1 -18.16 86.38 34.50
C MET A 1 -17.98 84.89 34.73
N ALA A 2 -18.75 84.33 35.67
CA ALA A 2 -20.07 83.73 35.42
C ALA A 2 -19.87 82.36 34.74
N GLU A 3 -20.37 81.22 35.21
CA GLU A 3 -21.37 80.89 36.23
C GLU A 3 -21.16 79.41 36.59
N ALA A 4 -21.74 79.03 37.73
CA ALA A 4 -21.81 77.66 38.20
C ALA A 4 -22.78 76.83 37.35
N GLU A 5 -22.53 75.52 37.25
CA GLU A 5 -23.64 74.56 37.36
C GLU A 5 -23.15 73.24 37.93
N ALA A 6 -23.87 72.82 38.97
CA ALA A 6 -23.61 71.66 39.79
C ALA A 6 -24.30 70.44 39.19
N ALA A 7 -23.61 69.30 39.20
CA ALA A 7 -24.25 68.00 39.10
C ALA A 7 -23.69 67.08 40.19
N ILE A 8 -24.47 67.00 41.26
CA ILE A 8 -24.38 66.03 42.34
C ILE A 8 -24.56 64.64 41.71
N SER A 9 -23.52 63.79 41.76
CA SER A 9 -23.70 62.35 41.64
C SER A 9 -23.27 61.69 42.93
N LYS A 10 -24.18 60.85 43.41
CA LYS A 10 -24.26 60.30 44.76
C LYS A 10 -23.12 59.32 45.03
N GLN A 11 -22.82 59.24 46.32
CA GLN A 11 -22.05 58.20 46.97
C GLN A 11 -22.46 56.81 46.48
N GLU A 12 -21.51 56.07 45.93
CA GLU A 12 -21.47 54.61 46.06
C GLU A 12 -20.17 54.28 46.79
N GLU A 13 -20.27 54.19 48.13
CA GLU A 13 -19.26 53.57 48.98
C GLU A 13 -19.26 52.06 48.71
N GLY A 14 -18.70 51.68 47.56
CA GLY A 14 -18.31 50.30 47.27
C GLY A 14 -16.94 50.05 47.88
N GLY A 15 -16.91 49.66 49.16
CA GLY A 15 -15.68 49.24 49.84
C GLY A 15 -15.01 48.08 49.11
N GLN A 16 -14.11 48.38 48.17
CA GLN A 16 -13.13 47.44 47.67
C GLN A 16 -12.20 47.11 48.82
N ARG A 17 -12.52 46.03 49.53
CA ARG A 17 -11.59 45.39 50.44
C ARG A 17 -10.43 44.91 49.57
N ASP A 18 -9.32 45.62 49.62
CA ASP A 18 -8.04 45.11 49.18
C ASP A 18 -7.84 43.76 49.88
N ASN A 19 -8.03 42.68 49.12
CA ASN A 19 -7.70 41.34 49.55
C ASN A 19 -6.17 41.27 49.63
N HIS A 20 -5.64 41.74 50.76
CA HIS A 20 -4.25 41.53 51.14
C HIS A 20 -4.00 40.02 51.03
N PRO A 21 -3.09 39.55 50.15
CA PRO A 21 -2.91 38.13 49.95
C PRO A 21 -2.44 37.56 51.29
N MET A 22 -3.30 36.74 51.91
CA MET A 22 -3.01 36.04 53.15
C MET A 22 -1.62 35.43 53.03
N THR A 23 -0.65 36.02 53.74
CA THR A 23 0.74 35.63 53.56
C THR A 23 0.87 34.17 54.00
N LYS A 24 1.16 33.28 53.04
CA LYS A 24 1.26 31.84 53.29
C LYS A 24 2.09 31.58 54.53
N GLY A 25 1.62 30.66 55.38
CA GLY A 25 2.31 30.37 56.64
C GLY A 25 3.76 29.94 56.39
N ARG A 26 4.67 30.17 57.34
CA ARG A 26 6.09 29.79 57.21
C ARG A 26 6.30 28.33 56.76
N LYS A 27 5.41 27.43 57.18
CA LYS A 27 5.39 26.01 56.81
C LYS A 27 5.01 25.79 55.33
N GLU A 28 4.06 26.55 54.80
CA GLU A 28 3.63 26.49 53.40
C GLU A 28 4.70 27.06 52.48
N LYS A 29 5.27 28.23 52.83
CA LYS A 29 6.39 28.82 52.10
C LYS A 29 7.58 27.84 51.99
N ARG A 30 7.90 27.12 53.08
CA ARG A 30 8.94 26.07 53.06
C ARG A 30 8.59 24.88 52.15
N LYS A 31 7.32 24.47 52.11
CA LYS A 31 6.85 23.39 51.22
C LYS A 31 6.95 23.80 49.75
N GLU A 32 6.57 25.04 49.42
CA GLU A 32 6.65 25.57 48.05
C GLU A 32 8.08 25.68 47.57
N ILE A 33 9.00 26.21 48.40
CA ILE A 33 10.43 26.26 48.08
C ILE A 33 10.98 24.84 47.81
N LYS A 34 10.64 23.86 48.65
CA LYS A 34 11.06 22.45 48.43
C LYS A 34 10.46 21.87 47.15
N LYS A 35 9.20 22.18 46.82
CA LYS A 35 8.53 21.75 45.59
C LYS A 35 9.21 22.35 44.36
N MET A 36 9.50 23.66 44.38
CA MET A 36 10.20 24.35 43.30
C MET A 36 11.61 23.81 43.10
N LYS A 37 12.37 23.58 44.19
CA LYS A 37 13.71 22.99 44.11
C LYS A 37 13.69 21.57 43.52
N ARG A 38 12.72 20.73 43.90
CA ARG A 38 12.55 19.40 43.30
C ARG A 38 12.19 19.48 41.82
N LYS A 39 11.34 20.45 41.43
CA LYS A 39 10.97 20.67 40.03
C LYS A 39 12.18 21.13 39.20
N GLN A 40 12.98 22.06 39.72
CA GLN A 40 14.20 22.53 39.08
C GLN A 40 15.22 21.41 38.90
N LEU A 41 15.49 20.62 39.95
CA LEU A 41 16.40 19.48 39.85
C LEU A 41 15.96 18.44 38.82
N ARG A 42 14.67 18.15 38.71
CA ARG A 42 14.15 17.25 37.66
C ARG A 42 14.34 17.84 36.26
N LYS A 43 14.13 19.15 36.11
CA LYS A 43 14.32 19.85 34.83
C LYS A 43 15.79 19.86 34.41
N GLU A 44 16.67 20.21 35.33
CA GLU A 44 18.13 20.24 35.11
C GLU A 44 18.69 18.85 34.80
N ALA A 45 18.20 17.80 35.48
CA ALA A 45 18.57 16.44 35.17
C ALA A 45 18.15 16.02 33.75
N ALA A 46 16.93 16.34 33.33
CA ALA A 46 16.44 16.06 31.98
C ALA A 46 17.18 16.88 30.90
N GLU A 47 17.52 18.13 31.19
CA GLU A 47 18.29 18.99 30.28
C GLU A 47 19.73 18.49 30.13
N LYS A 48 20.36 18.07 31.23
CA LYS A 48 21.70 17.48 31.22
C LYS A 48 21.74 16.14 30.48
N GLU A 49 20.68 15.34 30.57
CA GLU A 49 20.56 14.08 29.82
C GLU A 49 20.48 14.36 28.30
N ARG A 50 19.65 15.33 27.88
CA ARG A 50 19.60 15.77 26.48
C ARG A 50 20.93 16.34 25.99
N GLU A 51 21.58 17.19 26.79
CA GLU A 51 22.88 17.77 26.43
C GLU A 51 23.97 16.69 26.32
N ALA A 52 23.93 15.64 27.15
CA ALA A 52 24.84 14.50 27.05
C ALA A 52 24.60 13.67 25.77
N GLU A 53 23.34 13.48 25.37
CA GLU A 53 22.99 12.80 24.11
C GLU A 53 23.40 13.63 22.88
N GLU A 54 23.13 14.94 22.91
CA GLU A 54 23.60 15.87 21.87
C GLU A 54 25.13 15.92 21.82
N ALA A 55 25.83 15.88 22.95
CA ALA A 55 27.28 15.85 23.00
C ALA A 55 27.85 14.54 22.46
N TRP A 56 27.17 13.40 22.69
CA TRP A 56 27.56 12.11 22.13
C TRP A 56 27.38 12.07 20.60
N LEU A 57 26.28 12.61 20.08
CA LEU A 57 26.04 12.74 18.63
C LEU A 57 26.96 13.78 17.95
N ASN A 58 27.40 14.80 18.67
CA ASN A 58 28.32 15.82 18.17
C ASN A 58 29.80 15.45 18.29
N ASP A 59 30.11 14.26 18.83
CA ASP A 59 31.48 13.78 18.89
C ASP A 59 32.03 13.52 17.47
N PRO A 60 33.17 14.13 17.08
CA PRO A 60 33.69 14.02 15.72
C PRO A 60 34.12 12.60 15.31
N GLU A 61 34.37 11.67 16.25
CA GLU A 61 34.63 10.27 15.90
C GLU A 61 33.34 9.50 15.62
N GLU A 62 32.30 9.72 16.43
CA GLU A 62 30.96 9.17 16.23
C GLU A 62 30.37 9.58 14.88
N GLN A 63 30.46 10.88 14.53
CA GLN A 63 30.01 11.38 13.24
C GLN A 63 30.74 10.75 12.06
N LYS A 64 32.06 10.50 12.19
CA LYS A 64 32.83 9.80 11.15
C LYS A 64 32.44 8.33 11.02
N ARG A 65 32.03 7.69 12.12
CA ARG A 65 31.55 6.30 12.09
C ARG A 65 30.19 6.22 11.39
N ILE A 66 29.26 7.10 11.76
CA ILE A 66 27.94 7.22 11.11
C ILE A 66 28.10 7.52 9.63
N ALA A 67 28.95 8.48 9.25
CA ALA A 67 29.17 8.83 7.84
C ALA A 67 29.78 7.67 7.02
N ARG A 68 30.64 6.83 7.62
CA ARG A 68 31.18 5.64 6.96
C ARG A 68 30.10 4.59 6.73
N GLU A 69 29.27 4.35 7.74
CA GLU A 69 28.15 3.41 7.66
C GLU A 69 27.11 3.87 6.62
N GLU A 70 26.80 5.17 6.57
CA GLU A 70 25.93 5.77 5.55
C GLU A 70 26.52 5.65 4.14
N GLU A 71 27.84 5.83 3.97
CA GLU A 71 28.51 5.62 2.68
C GLU A 71 28.49 4.16 2.24
N GLU A 72 28.71 3.21 3.15
CA GLU A 72 28.61 1.78 2.88
C GLU A 72 27.17 1.39 2.51
N GLU A 73 26.17 1.92 3.21
CA GLU A 73 24.77 1.70 2.89
C GLU A 73 24.39 2.30 1.52
N ARG A 74 24.88 3.50 1.20
CA ARG A 74 24.70 4.12 -0.13
C ARG A 74 25.29 3.23 -1.23
N LYS A 75 26.51 2.72 -1.05
CA LYS A 75 27.15 1.80 -2.01
C LYS A 75 26.35 0.51 -2.15
N ARG A 76 25.83 -0.04 -1.05
CA ARG A 76 24.97 -1.22 -1.09
C ARG A 76 23.68 -0.97 -1.89
N ARG A 77 23.05 0.19 -1.70
CA ARG A 77 21.85 0.59 -2.47
C ARG A 77 22.16 0.78 -3.95
N GLU A 78 23.28 1.42 -4.28
CA GLU A 78 23.72 1.61 -5.67
C GLU A 78 24.03 0.28 -6.37
N LEU A 79 24.73 -0.64 -5.70
CA LEU A 79 24.98 -1.98 -6.22
C LEU A 79 23.68 -2.75 -6.43
N ALA A 80 22.72 -2.67 -5.50
CA ALA A 80 21.42 -3.34 -5.63
C ALA A 80 20.62 -2.81 -6.83
N LEU A 81 20.65 -1.49 -7.08
CA LEU A 81 20.04 -0.89 -8.27
C LEU A 81 20.72 -1.37 -9.54
N ARG A 82 22.06 -1.38 -9.57
CA ARG A 82 22.81 -1.85 -10.75
C ARG A 82 22.56 -3.32 -11.04
N GLU A 83 22.53 -4.17 -10.01
CA GLU A 83 22.16 -5.59 -10.13
C GLU A 83 20.73 -5.78 -10.65
N PHE A 84 19.82 -4.88 -10.27
CA PHE A 84 18.44 -4.88 -10.79
C PHE A 84 18.41 -4.52 -12.27
N GLU A 85 19.07 -3.44 -12.68
CA GLU A 85 19.18 -3.03 -14.08
C GLU A 85 19.90 -4.08 -14.96
N GLU A 86 20.91 -4.76 -14.42
CA GLU A 86 21.59 -5.88 -15.09
C GLU A 86 20.65 -7.08 -15.27
N ARG A 87 19.85 -7.42 -14.26
CA ARG A 87 18.82 -8.47 -14.36
C ARG A 87 17.74 -8.13 -15.39
N GLU A 88 17.26 -6.88 -15.42
CA GLU A 88 16.27 -6.44 -16.41
C GLU A 88 16.84 -6.52 -17.83
N ARG A 89 18.08 -6.05 -18.04
CA ARG A 89 18.74 -6.16 -19.35
C ARG A 89 18.93 -7.60 -19.80
N ALA A 90 19.38 -8.48 -18.90
CA ALA A 90 19.54 -9.90 -19.20
C ALA A 90 18.19 -10.56 -19.55
N TRP A 91 17.10 -10.16 -18.89
CA TRP A 91 15.76 -10.66 -19.20
C TRP A 91 15.29 -10.19 -20.57
N ILE A 92 15.47 -8.92 -20.91
CA ILE A 92 15.14 -8.37 -22.25
C ILE A 92 15.93 -9.10 -23.34
N GLU A 93 17.24 -9.27 -23.14
CA GLU A 93 18.11 -9.98 -24.09
C GLU A 93 17.68 -11.44 -24.28
N ALA A 94 17.33 -12.13 -23.18
CA ALA A 94 16.83 -13.51 -23.24
C ALA A 94 15.49 -13.60 -23.99
N MET A 95 14.58 -12.64 -23.79
CA MET A 95 13.31 -12.57 -24.51
C MET A 95 13.52 -12.32 -26.01
N ASP A 96 14.45 -11.43 -26.37
CA ASP A 96 14.78 -11.16 -27.78
C ASP A 96 15.42 -12.37 -28.47
N ILE A 97 16.31 -13.09 -27.79
CA ILE A 97 16.89 -14.34 -28.30
C ILE A 97 15.78 -15.38 -28.52
N LYS A 98 14.85 -15.51 -27.58
CA LYS A 98 13.75 -16.46 -27.68
C LYS A 98 12.81 -16.13 -28.85
N ARG A 99 12.46 -14.85 -29.04
CA ARG A 99 11.67 -14.39 -30.19
C ARG A 99 12.38 -14.72 -31.51
N LYS A 100 13.67 -14.42 -31.61
CA LYS A 100 14.46 -14.71 -32.81
C LYS A 100 14.55 -16.21 -33.10
N ALA A 101 14.71 -17.04 -32.07
CA ALA A 101 14.72 -18.49 -32.22
C ALA A 101 13.37 -19.02 -32.74
N GLN A 102 12.25 -18.45 -32.29
CA GLN A 102 10.92 -18.78 -32.82
C GLN A 102 10.78 -18.36 -34.29
N GLU A 103 11.22 -17.16 -34.65
CA GLU A 103 11.21 -16.68 -36.04
C GLU A 103 12.08 -17.58 -36.95
N ASP A 104 13.27 -17.97 -36.50
CA ASP A 104 14.16 -18.88 -37.25
C ASP A 104 13.54 -20.29 -37.38
N GLU A 105 12.87 -20.81 -36.34
CA GLU A 105 12.17 -22.10 -36.37
C GLU A 105 10.97 -22.07 -37.32
N GLU A 106 10.16 -21.00 -37.31
CA GLU A 106 9.07 -20.77 -38.25
C GLU A 106 9.57 -20.63 -39.70
N GLU A 107 10.71 -19.96 -39.93
CA GLU A 107 11.30 -19.85 -41.27
C GLU A 107 11.80 -21.21 -41.78
N VAL A 108 12.41 -22.03 -40.91
CA VAL A 108 12.85 -23.38 -41.26
C VAL A 108 11.66 -24.28 -41.59
N GLU A 109 10.59 -24.23 -40.80
CA GLU A 109 9.38 -25.01 -41.06
C GLU A 109 8.71 -24.57 -42.36
N LYS A 110 8.60 -23.27 -42.61
CA LYS A 110 8.08 -22.75 -43.88
C LYS A 110 8.90 -23.20 -45.09
N ARG A 111 10.24 -23.20 -45.00
CA ARG A 111 11.12 -23.70 -46.07
C ARG A 111 10.95 -25.20 -46.31
N ARG A 112 10.61 -25.96 -45.27
CA ARG A 112 10.33 -27.40 -45.35
C ARG A 112 8.98 -27.64 -46.04
N ASP A 113 7.94 -26.92 -45.63
CA ASP A 113 6.61 -26.98 -46.26
C ASP A 113 6.68 -26.62 -47.75
N ASP A 114 7.38 -25.53 -48.11
CA ASP A 114 7.61 -25.11 -49.50
C ASP A 114 8.34 -26.20 -50.33
N SER A 115 9.18 -27.03 -49.70
CA SER A 115 9.91 -28.13 -50.34
C SER A 115 9.07 -29.40 -50.48
N GLU A 116 8.16 -29.66 -49.53
CA GLU A 116 7.22 -30.78 -49.55
C GLU A 116 6.11 -30.54 -50.59
N ASP A 117 5.63 -29.30 -50.76
CA ASP A 117 4.66 -28.90 -51.80
C ASP A 117 5.22 -29.05 -53.23
N ALA A 118 6.53 -28.83 -53.45
CA ALA A 118 7.18 -29.00 -54.74
C ALA A 118 7.36 -30.48 -55.17
N ASN A 119 7.20 -31.44 -54.25
CA ASN A 119 7.30 -32.89 -54.50
C ASN A 119 5.93 -33.59 -54.42
N GLY A 120 4.85 -32.84 -54.18
CA GLY A 120 3.50 -33.33 -53.87
C GLY A 120 2.52 -33.41 -55.05
N GLU A 121 2.92 -33.15 -56.31
CA GLU A 121 2.00 -33.19 -57.46
C GLU A 121 1.56 -34.61 -57.89
N GLN A 122 1.88 -35.66 -57.12
CA GLN A 122 1.46 -37.01 -57.47
C GLN A 122 1.25 -37.92 -56.26
N ARG A 123 0.16 -37.75 -55.50
CA ARG A 123 -0.62 -38.88 -54.94
C ARG A 123 -1.88 -38.49 -54.15
N GLN A 124 -2.95 -39.20 -54.52
CA GLN A 124 -4.08 -39.66 -53.68
C GLN A 124 -5.24 -38.69 -53.44
N GLN A 125 -6.11 -38.70 -54.45
CA GLN A 125 -7.56 -38.63 -54.29
C GLN A 125 -8.04 -39.94 -53.61
N GLU A 126 -8.25 -39.92 -52.29
CA GLU A 126 -9.04 -40.95 -51.60
C GLU A 126 -9.74 -40.34 -50.37
N ASP A 127 -11.06 -40.21 -50.51
CA ASP A 127 -12.13 -40.16 -49.51
C ASP A 127 -11.76 -39.74 -48.06
N ARG A 128 -11.90 -38.45 -47.75
CA ARG A 128 -12.17 -37.98 -46.39
C ARG A 128 -13.50 -37.23 -46.38
N GLY A 129 -14.49 -37.86 -45.75
CA GLY A 129 -15.82 -37.28 -45.51
C GLY A 129 -15.72 -35.91 -44.86
N ASP A 130 -16.37 -34.95 -45.51
CA ASP A 130 -16.36 -33.53 -45.21
C ASP A 130 -17.34 -33.23 -44.05
N ASP A 131 -16.94 -33.55 -42.80
CA ASP A 131 -17.71 -33.24 -41.59
C ASP A 131 -17.46 -31.79 -41.14
N TRP A 132 -18.29 -30.86 -41.63
CA TRP A 132 -18.26 -29.44 -41.25
C TRP A 132 -19.19 -29.17 -40.07
N GLU A 133 -18.69 -28.53 -39.01
CA GLU A 133 -19.51 -27.99 -37.92
C GLU A 133 -19.57 -26.45 -38.02
N TYR A 134 -20.75 -25.88 -37.76
CA TYR A 134 -20.95 -24.42 -37.77
C TYR A 134 -20.45 -23.82 -36.45
N VAL A 135 -19.28 -23.18 -36.48
CA VAL A 135 -18.70 -22.48 -35.33
C VAL A 135 -19.01 -20.98 -35.42
N GLU A 136 -19.40 -20.38 -34.28
CA GLU A 136 -19.62 -18.93 -34.15
C GLU A 136 -18.28 -18.21 -34.02
N ASP A 137 -17.61 -17.96 -35.15
CA ASP A 137 -16.31 -17.29 -35.15
C ASP A 137 -16.44 -15.83 -35.63
N GLY A 138 -16.24 -14.89 -34.70
CA GLY A 138 -16.19 -13.45 -34.95
C GLY A 138 -17.00 -12.57 -33.98
N PRO A 139 -16.51 -11.36 -33.66
CA PRO A 139 -17.22 -10.43 -32.76
C PRO A 139 -18.57 -10.02 -33.34
N ALA A 140 -19.60 -10.04 -32.51
CA ALA A 140 -20.98 -9.79 -32.94
C ALA A 140 -21.13 -8.39 -33.55
N GLU A 141 -21.71 -8.33 -34.74
CA GLU A 141 -21.94 -7.08 -35.45
C GLU A 141 -23.21 -6.43 -34.91
N ILE A 142 -23.07 -5.26 -34.29
CA ILE A 142 -24.17 -4.51 -33.70
C ILE A 142 -24.68 -3.51 -34.75
N ILE A 143 -25.85 -3.79 -35.30
CA ILE A 143 -26.49 -2.93 -36.29
C ILE A 143 -27.54 -2.07 -35.56
N TRP A 144 -27.37 -0.75 -35.65
CA TRP A 144 -28.31 0.22 -35.09
C TRP A 144 -29.36 0.58 -36.15
N GLN A 145 -30.62 0.21 -35.93
CA GLN A 145 -31.75 0.59 -36.79
C GLN A 145 -32.72 1.45 -35.98
N GLY A 146 -32.55 2.77 -36.05
CA GLY A 146 -33.35 3.71 -35.26
C GLY A 146 -33.12 3.53 -33.75
N ASN A 147 -34.17 3.18 -33.01
CA ASN A 147 -34.14 2.98 -31.56
C ASN A 147 -33.97 1.51 -31.12
N GLU A 148 -33.77 0.58 -32.06
CA GLU A 148 -33.57 -0.84 -31.76
C GLU A 148 -32.16 -1.29 -32.14
N ILE A 149 -31.60 -2.17 -31.30
CA ILE A 149 -30.27 -2.76 -31.47
C ILE A 149 -30.44 -4.20 -31.93
N ILE A 150 -29.95 -4.53 -33.12
CA ILE A 150 -29.97 -5.90 -33.66
C ILE A 150 -28.54 -6.43 -33.66
N VAL A 151 -28.30 -7.49 -32.87
CA VAL A 151 -27.01 -8.15 -32.76
C VAL A 151 -26.98 -9.34 -33.72
N ARG A 152 -26.18 -9.26 -34.80
CA ARG A 152 -26.00 -10.36 -35.76
C ARG A 152 -24.67 -11.06 -35.52
N LYS A 153 -24.72 -12.38 -35.32
CA LYS A 153 -23.53 -13.25 -35.28
C LYS A 153 -23.40 -13.96 -36.62
N LYS A 154 -22.27 -13.76 -37.29
CA LYS A 154 -21.95 -14.43 -38.55
C LYS A 154 -21.34 -15.80 -38.21
N LYS A 155 -21.82 -16.86 -38.85
CA LYS A 155 -21.28 -18.22 -38.63
C LYS A 155 -20.47 -18.64 -39.85
N VAL A 156 -19.30 -19.23 -39.61
CA VAL A 156 -18.37 -19.68 -40.66
C VAL A 156 -18.23 -21.20 -40.57
N ARG A 157 -18.07 -21.87 -41.71
CA ARG A 157 -17.80 -23.31 -41.77
C ARG A 157 -16.30 -23.55 -41.54
N ALA A 158 -15.95 -24.35 -40.53
CA ALA A 158 -14.57 -24.75 -40.24
C ALA A 158 -14.42 -26.29 -40.19
N PRO A 159 -13.27 -26.86 -40.61
CA PRO A 159 -13.07 -28.30 -40.65
C PRO A 159 -12.85 -28.87 -39.24
N LYS A 160 -13.39 -30.05 -38.97
CA LYS A 160 -13.41 -30.65 -37.63
C LYS A 160 -12.10 -31.38 -37.33
N GLY A 161 -11.28 -30.79 -36.46
CA GLY A 161 -10.04 -31.42 -35.99
C GLY A 161 -9.17 -30.55 -35.07
N GLU A 162 -9.19 -29.23 -35.23
CA GLU A 162 -8.29 -28.32 -34.48
C GLU A 162 -9.04 -27.31 -33.57
N ALA A 163 -10.37 -27.29 -33.62
CA ALA A 163 -11.17 -26.19 -33.06
C ALA A 163 -11.51 -26.31 -31.55
N ILE A 164 -10.97 -27.27 -30.81
CA ILE A 164 -11.22 -27.37 -29.35
C ILE A 164 -10.07 -26.80 -28.50
N GLN A 165 -8.89 -26.54 -29.08
CA GLN A 165 -7.76 -25.97 -28.33
C GLN A 165 -7.44 -24.50 -28.66
N LYS A 166 -8.10 -23.89 -29.64
CA LYS A 166 -7.78 -22.52 -30.09
C LYS A 166 -8.64 -21.40 -29.51
N CYS A 167 -9.55 -21.68 -28.57
CA CYS A 167 -10.48 -20.68 -27.99
C CYS A 167 -10.19 -20.29 -26.53
N LYS A 168 -8.99 -20.57 -26.00
CA LYS A 168 -8.56 -20.13 -24.66
C LYS A 168 -7.16 -19.49 -24.61
N GLU A 169 -6.69 -18.93 -25.72
CA GLU A 169 -5.65 -17.89 -25.62
C GLU A 169 -6.36 -16.56 -25.48
N GLU A 170 -6.41 -16.07 -24.24
CA GLU A 170 -6.81 -14.71 -23.95
C GLU A 170 -5.71 -13.79 -24.52
N ASP A 171 -6.04 -13.15 -25.63
CA ASP A 171 -5.25 -12.14 -26.32
C ASP A 171 -4.83 -11.03 -25.35
N ALA A 172 -3.57 -11.07 -24.90
CA ALA A 172 -3.02 -10.22 -23.85
C ALA A 172 -2.85 -8.73 -24.26
N ASP A 173 -3.08 -8.39 -25.53
CA ASP A 173 -2.89 -7.05 -26.08
C ASP A 173 -4.20 -6.31 -26.42
N ARG A 174 -5.36 -6.77 -25.93
CA ARG A 174 -6.61 -6.01 -26.09
C ARG A 174 -6.58 -4.75 -25.20
N PRO A 175 -6.64 -3.52 -25.77
CA PRO A 175 -6.68 -2.31 -24.98
C PRO A 175 -8.10 -2.14 -24.41
N THR A 176 -8.38 -2.81 -23.30
CA THR A 176 -9.56 -2.50 -22.49
C THR A 176 -9.37 -1.09 -21.95
N SER A 177 -10.22 -0.15 -22.36
CA SER A 177 -10.24 1.25 -21.94
C SER A 177 -10.54 1.47 -20.45
N ASN A 178 -10.53 0.38 -19.67
CA ASN A 178 -10.60 0.36 -18.23
C ASN A 178 -9.71 -0.81 -17.76
N PRO A 179 -8.51 -0.56 -17.19
CA PRO A 179 -7.65 -1.63 -16.74
C PRO A 179 -8.37 -2.37 -15.61
N LEU A 180 -8.81 -3.59 -15.89
CA LEU A 180 -9.20 -4.49 -14.80
C LEU A 180 -7.96 -4.70 -13.93
N PRO A 181 -8.12 -4.80 -12.59
CA PRO A 181 -7.00 -5.02 -11.69
C PRO A 181 -6.21 -6.24 -12.19
N PRO A 182 -4.86 -6.21 -12.16
CA PRO A 182 -4.01 -7.23 -12.76
C PRO A 182 -4.34 -8.59 -12.14
N GLN A 183 -5.17 -9.36 -12.82
CA GLN A 183 -5.57 -10.69 -12.39
C GLN A 183 -4.73 -11.66 -13.20
N SER A 184 -3.65 -12.15 -12.60
CA SER A 184 -3.31 -13.59 -12.48
C SER A 184 -1.82 -13.83 -12.22
N GLU A 185 -0.91 -13.03 -12.80
CA GLU A 185 0.54 -13.24 -12.58
C GLU A 185 1.11 -12.35 -11.47
N ALA A 186 0.95 -11.03 -11.57
CA ALA A 186 1.42 -10.10 -10.53
C ALA A 186 0.75 -10.31 -9.16
N PHE A 187 -0.47 -10.87 -9.14
CA PHE A 187 -1.21 -11.16 -7.91
C PHE A 187 -0.64 -12.38 -7.17
N SER A 188 -0.12 -13.36 -7.90
CA SER A 188 0.50 -14.58 -7.35
C SER A 188 1.86 -14.27 -6.72
N ASP A 189 2.63 -13.37 -7.34
CA ASP A 189 3.90 -12.88 -6.80
C ASP A 189 3.71 -11.99 -5.56
N TYR A 190 2.63 -11.21 -5.51
CA TYR A 190 2.23 -10.44 -4.32
C TYR A 190 1.80 -11.32 -3.15
N LEU A 191 1.12 -12.44 -3.43
CA LEU A 191 0.74 -13.43 -2.42
C LEU A 191 1.93 -14.23 -1.89
N ASN A 192 2.93 -14.52 -2.73
CA ASN A 192 4.15 -15.20 -2.32
C ASN A 192 5.19 -14.26 -1.66
N THR A 193 5.09 -12.93 -1.85
CA THR A 193 6.02 -11.94 -1.28
C THR A 193 5.55 -11.35 0.06
N SER A 194 4.30 -11.60 0.48
CA SER A 194 3.77 -11.03 1.71
C SER A 194 4.22 -11.82 2.94
N SER A 195 5.47 -11.60 3.36
CA SER A 195 5.99 -12.07 4.66
C SER A 195 5.03 -11.82 5.85
N ALA A 196 4.19 -10.78 5.83
CA ALA A 196 3.09 -10.62 6.78
C ALA A 196 2.08 -11.79 6.78
N GLN A 197 1.59 -12.22 5.60
CA GLN A 197 0.60 -13.31 5.52
C GLN A 197 1.24 -14.64 5.92
N GLU A 198 2.48 -14.89 5.50
CA GLU A 198 3.21 -16.11 5.88
C GLU A 198 3.46 -16.16 7.40
N VAL A 199 3.83 -15.04 8.03
CA VAL A 199 3.99 -14.95 9.50
C VAL A 199 2.64 -15.15 10.19
N LEU A 200 1.57 -14.54 9.71
CA LEU A 200 0.23 -14.72 10.26
C LEU A 200 -0.26 -16.17 10.12
N GLU A 201 0.02 -16.82 8.99
CA GLU A 201 -0.37 -18.20 8.73
C GLU A 201 0.47 -19.21 9.54
N SER A 202 1.76 -18.92 9.74
CA SER A 202 2.63 -19.70 10.62
C SER A 202 2.17 -19.63 12.07
N VAL A 203 1.85 -18.43 12.57
CA VAL A 203 1.28 -18.25 13.92
C VAL A 203 -0.11 -18.89 14.02
N ALA A 204 -0.91 -18.86 12.95
CA ALA A 204 -2.21 -19.52 12.91
C ALA A 204 -2.12 -21.05 13.00
N LYS A 205 -1.02 -21.66 12.53
CA LYS A 205 -0.75 -23.10 12.65
C LYS A 205 -0.33 -23.49 14.07
N GLU A 206 0.34 -22.61 14.79
CA GLU A 206 0.83 -22.86 16.15
C GLU A 206 -0.23 -22.59 17.23
N VAL A 207 -1.13 -21.61 17.02
CA VAL A 207 -2.13 -21.20 18.00
C VAL A 207 -3.53 -21.64 17.57
N PRO A 208 -4.22 -22.53 18.31
CA PRO A 208 -5.60 -22.88 17.99
C PRO A 208 -6.47 -21.64 18.06
N ASN A 209 -7.25 -21.40 16.99
CA ASN A 209 -8.23 -20.33 16.85
C ASN A 209 -7.65 -18.92 16.63
N PHE A 210 -6.38 -18.80 16.22
CA PHE A 210 -5.75 -17.52 15.88
C PHE A 210 -6.60 -16.68 14.92
N GLY A 211 -6.79 -15.41 15.24
CA GLY A 211 -7.55 -14.48 14.40
C GLY A 211 -9.07 -14.66 14.37
N THR A 212 -9.59 -15.58 15.18
CA THR A 212 -11.04 -15.72 15.42
C THR A 212 -11.45 -15.00 16.70
N GLU A 213 -12.75 -14.81 16.91
CA GLU A 213 -13.26 -14.21 18.17
C GLU A 213 -12.98 -15.06 19.41
N GLN A 214 -12.59 -16.32 19.23
CA GLN A 214 -12.22 -17.21 20.32
C GLN A 214 -10.78 -16.99 20.79
N ASP A 215 -9.96 -16.26 20.02
CA ASP A 215 -8.62 -15.84 20.44
C ASP A 215 -8.74 -14.75 21.53
N LYS A 216 -8.28 -15.09 22.74
CA LYS A 216 -8.28 -14.18 23.88
C LYS A 216 -7.04 -13.28 23.91
N ALA A 217 -5.96 -13.68 23.24
CA ALA A 217 -4.69 -12.98 23.27
C ALA A 217 -4.62 -11.88 22.20
N HIS A 218 -5.08 -12.16 20.99
CA HIS A 218 -4.99 -11.24 19.85
C HIS A 218 -6.32 -10.54 19.57
N CYS A 219 -6.26 -9.29 19.13
CA CYS A 219 -7.45 -8.54 18.77
C CYS A 219 -7.96 -8.95 17.38
N PRO A 220 -9.14 -9.61 17.26
CA PRO A 220 -9.65 -10.06 15.96
C PRO A 220 -9.99 -8.88 15.04
N PHE A 221 -10.38 -7.74 15.62
CA PHE A 221 -10.64 -6.52 14.85
C PHE A 221 -9.35 -5.98 14.23
N HIS A 222 -8.30 -5.80 15.03
CA HIS A 222 -7.03 -5.29 14.50
C HIS A 222 -6.41 -6.25 13.47
N LEU A 223 -6.48 -7.56 13.70
CA LEU A 223 -5.92 -8.56 12.79
C LEU A 223 -6.64 -8.57 11.43
N LYS A 224 -7.98 -8.43 11.42
CA LYS A 224 -8.79 -8.52 10.20
C LYS A 224 -8.90 -7.20 9.44
N THR A 225 -9.03 -6.08 10.15
CA THR A 225 -9.29 -4.77 9.53
C THR A 225 -8.11 -3.81 9.61
N GLY A 226 -7.03 -4.16 10.33
CA GLY A 226 -5.91 -3.25 10.61
C GLY A 226 -6.24 -2.14 11.61
N ALA A 227 -7.49 -2.04 12.09
CA ALA A 227 -7.95 -0.96 12.96
C ALA A 227 -8.87 -1.48 14.08
N CYS A 228 -8.62 -1.00 15.30
CA CYS A 228 -9.41 -1.34 16.49
C CYS A 228 -9.96 -0.06 17.11
N ARG A 229 -11.25 -0.07 17.50
CA ARG A 229 -11.91 1.07 18.16
C ARG A 229 -11.25 1.50 19.46
N PHE A 230 -10.56 0.58 20.13
CA PHE A 230 -9.87 0.85 21.39
C PHE A 230 -8.44 1.36 21.17
N GLY A 231 -7.92 1.32 19.93
CA GLY A 231 -6.56 1.74 19.61
C GLY A 231 -5.54 1.06 20.54
N GLN A 232 -4.61 1.85 21.08
CA GLN A 232 -3.59 1.34 22.01
C GLN A 232 -4.13 0.95 23.38
N ARG A 233 -5.36 1.35 23.73
CA ARG A 233 -6.01 0.96 25.00
C ARG A 233 -6.75 -0.38 24.89
N CYS A 234 -6.56 -1.13 23.79
CA CYS A 234 -7.13 -2.46 23.69
C CYS A 234 -6.50 -3.38 24.74
N SER A 235 -7.32 -4.20 25.41
CA SER A 235 -6.83 -5.23 26.33
C SER A 235 -6.19 -6.42 25.61
N ARG A 236 -6.36 -6.51 24.29
CA ARG A 236 -5.83 -7.57 23.43
C ARG A 236 -4.65 -7.05 22.61
N VAL A 237 -3.73 -7.95 22.25
CA VAL A 237 -2.52 -7.61 21.51
C VAL A 237 -2.84 -7.23 20.06
N HIS A 238 -2.19 -6.16 19.59
CA HIS A 238 -2.21 -5.70 18.21
C HIS A 238 -0.89 -6.09 17.53
N PHE A 239 -0.99 -6.84 16.44
CA PHE A 239 0.17 -7.30 15.66
C PHE A 239 0.42 -6.35 14.48
N TYR A 240 1.60 -5.72 14.47
CA TYR A 240 2.07 -4.88 13.38
C TYR A 240 3.20 -5.60 12.64
N PRO A 241 2.96 -6.14 11.43
CA PRO A 241 4.02 -6.80 10.67
C PRO A 241 5.05 -5.78 10.15
N ASP A 242 6.33 -6.14 10.20
CA ASP A 242 7.43 -5.29 9.68
C ASP A 242 7.39 -5.12 8.16
N LYS A 243 6.77 -6.06 7.46
CA LYS A 243 6.66 -6.09 6.00
C LYS A 243 5.25 -6.52 5.62
N SER A 244 4.49 -5.66 4.94
CA SER A 244 3.14 -5.96 4.45
C SER A 244 2.94 -5.45 3.02
N CYS A 245 2.09 -6.14 2.25
CA CYS A 245 1.63 -5.67 0.94
C CYS A 245 0.52 -4.60 1.05
N THR A 246 -0.08 -4.45 2.24
CA THR A 246 -1.15 -3.49 2.52
C THR A 246 -0.61 -2.34 3.37
N LEU A 247 -0.89 -1.10 2.96
CA LEU A 247 -0.59 0.13 3.70
C LEU A 247 -1.87 0.75 4.25
N LEU A 248 -1.86 1.20 5.51
CA LEU A 248 -2.98 1.89 6.15
C LEU A 248 -2.63 3.35 6.39
N MET A 249 -3.22 4.26 5.61
CA MET A 249 -3.15 5.70 5.84
C MET A 249 -4.36 6.15 6.67
N ARG A 250 -4.15 6.36 7.97
CA ARG A 250 -5.21 6.82 8.87
C ARG A 250 -5.67 8.21 8.47
N ASN A 251 -6.98 8.42 8.46
CA ASN A 251 -7.61 9.72 8.20
C ASN A 251 -7.22 10.40 6.86
N MET A 252 -6.89 9.60 5.83
CA MET A 252 -6.50 10.13 4.52
C MET A 252 -7.63 10.89 3.81
N TYR A 253 -8.86 10.40 3.91
CA TYR A 253 -10.02 11.03 3.29
C TYR A 253 -10.87 11.73 4.35
N ASN A 254 -10.88 13.06 4.30
CA ASN A 254 -11.79 13.91 5.09
C ASN A 254 -12.90 14.37 4.15
N GLY A 255 -14.05 13.69 4.19
CA GLY A 255 -15.20 14.04 3.35
C GLY A 255 -15.74 15.43 3.68
N PRO A 256 -16.29 16.17 2.70
CA PRO A 256 -16.92 17.46 2.97
C PRO A 256 -18.07 17.28 3.97
N GLY A 257 -17.99 17.96 5.12
CA GLY A 257 -18.94 17.85 6.23
C GLY A 257 -18.41 17.14 7.47
N LEU A 258 -17.23 16.52 7.41
CA LEU A 258 -16.50 16.03 8.58
C LEU A 258 -15.50 17.11 9.00
N ALA A 259 -15.98 18.15 9.68
CA ALA A 259 -15.10 19.14 10.29
C ALA A 259 -14.19 18.44 11.30
N LEU A 260 -12.88 18.57 11.09
CA LEU A 260 -11.80 18.03 11.91
C LEU A 260 -11.75 18.77 13.26
N GLU A 261 -12.72 18.52 14.15
CA GLU A 261 -12.73 18.99 15.54
C GLU A 261 -12.77 17.83 16.54
N GLN A 262 -12.01 16.75 16.29
CA GLN A 262 -11.95 15.61 17.22
C GLN A 262 -10.54 15.12 17.60
N ASP A 263 -9.48 15.87 17.28
CA ASP A 263 -8.10 15.41 17.54
C ASP A 263 -7.36 16.13 18.69
N GLU A 264 -8.10 16.69 19.68
CA GLU A 264 -7.51 17.24 20.91
C GLU A 264 -7.83 16.42 22.18
N GLY A 265 -8.25 15.15 22.06
CA GLY A 265 -8.98 14.50 23.17
C GLY A 265 -8.51 13.15 23.68
N LEU A 266 -7.44 12.52 23.18
CA LEU A 266 -7.06 11.16 23.62
C LEU A 266 -5.54 10.96 23.66
N GLU A 267 -4.92 11.55 24.68
CA GLU A 267 -3.72 11.04 25.35
C GLU A 267 -3.99 9.65 25.97
#